data_AF-A0A803PAV0-F1
#
_entry.id   AF-A0A803PAV0-F1
#
_cell.length_a   1.000
_cell.length_b   1.000
_cell.length_c   1.000
_cell.angle_alpha   90.00
_cell.angle_beta   90.00
_cell.angle_gamma   90.00
#
_symmetry.space_group_name_H-M   'P 1'
#
loop_
_entity.id
_entity.type
_entity.pdbx_description
1 polymer ?
#
loop_
_entity_poly.entity_id
_entity_poly.type
_entity_poly.pdbx_seq_one_letter_code
_entity_poly.pdbx_strand_id
1 'polypeptide(L)'
;MPIRDIAVGRPEEATQPDALRAALAEFISTLIFVFAGSGSGIAFNKLTDNGVTTPAGLISAAIAHAFALFVAVAVGANISGGHVNPAVTFGAFVGGNITLLRGILYWIAQLLGSTVAALLLKFVTGGLVRITFLLIIY
;
A
#
# COMPACT_ATOMS: atom_id res chain seq x y z
N MET A 1 26.68 12.08 -1.20
CA MET A 1 26.69 10.74 -1.85
C MET A 1 26.38 10.94 -3.31
N PRO A 2 27.13 10.37 -4.26
CA PRO A 2 26.83 10.56 -5.68
C PRO A 2 25.54 9.79 -6.00
N ILE A 3 24.59 10.48 -6.64
CA ILE A 3 23.38 9.87 -7.20
C ILE A 3 23.87 8.79 -8.18
N ARG A 4 23.71 7.52 -7.82
CA ARG A 4 24.02 6.40 -8.70
C ARG A 4 22.98 6.35 -9.81
N ASP A 5 23.46 6.13 -11.02
CA ASP A 5 22.77 5.98 -12.31
C ASP A 5 21.27 5.67 -12.21
N ILE A 6 20.45 6.70 -12.37
CA ILE A 6 19.00 6.56 -12.57
C ILE A 6 18.78 5.73 -13.84
N ALA A 7 18.19 4.56 -13.69
CA ALA A 7 17.94 3.65 -14.81
C ALA A 7 16.48 3.72 -15.27
N VAL A 8 16.26 3.98 -16.56
CA VAL A 8 14.90 3.94 -17.14
C VAL A 8 14.35 2.50 -17.14
N GLY A 9 15.21 1.50 -17.39
CA GLY A 9 14.79 0.12 -17.63
C GLY A 9 14.49 -0.15 -19.11
N ARG A 10 14.26 -1.41 -19.46
CA ARG A 10 13.90 -1.81 -20.84
C ARG A 10 12.41 -2.17 -20.90
N PRO A 11 11.69 -1.88 -22.00
CA PRO A 11 10.27 -2.23 -22.12
C PRO A 11 9.96 -3.70 -21.85
N GLU A 12 10.87 -4.60 -22.24
CA GLU A 12 10.75 -6.04 -22.01
C GLU A 12 10.69 -6.41 -20.52
N GLU A 13 11.33 -5.60 -19.65
CA GLU A 13 11.39 -5.82 -18.20
C GLU A 13 9.98 -5.92 -17.60
N ALA A 14 9.04 -5.09 -18.04
CA ALA A 14 7.67 -5.06 -17.53
C ALA A 14 6.89 -6.36 -17.80
N THR A 15 7.34 -7.16 -18.78
CA THR A 15 6.73 -8.44 -19.14
C THR A 15 7.47 -9.64 -18.57
N GLN A 16 8.61 -9.43 -17.90
CA GLN A 16 9.37 -10.54 -17.35
C GLN A 16 8.64 -11.19 -16.18
N PRO A 17 8.71 -12.52 -16.03
CA PRO A 17 8.00 -13.24 -14.96
C PRO A 17 8.35 -12.75 -13.55
N ASP A 18 9.60 -12.34 -13.31
CA ASP A 18 10.02 -11.82 -12.00
C ASP A 18 9.39 -10.44 -11.72
N ALA A 19 9.30 -9.56 -12.71
CA ALA A 19 8.66 -8.26 -12.58
C ALA A 19 7.16 -8.39 -12.34
N LEU A 20 6.49 -9.32 -13.04
CA LEU A 20 5.07 -9.62 -12.83
C LEU A 20 4.80 -10.24 -11.44
N ARG A 21 5.67 -11.15 -10.98
CA ARG A 21 5.60 -11.70 -9.62
C ARG A 21 5.80 -10.62 -8.56
N ALA A 22 6.74 -9.71 -8.79
CA ALA A 22 6.98 -8.57 -7.90
C ALA A 22 5.79 -7.59 -7.89
N ALA A 23 5.21 -7.30 -9.04
CA ALA A 23 3.99 -6.49 -9.13
C ALA A 23 2.83 -7.12 -8.37
N LEU A 24 2.61 -8.43 -8.52
CA LEU A 24 1.59 -9.15 -7.76
C LEU A 24 1.86 -9.10 -6.25
N ALA A 25 3.12 -9.24 -5.83
CA ALA A 25 3.50 -9.10 -4.43
C ALA A 25 3.19 -7.69 -3.90
N GLU A 26 3.53 -6.64 -4.64
CA GLU A 26 3.19 -5.25 -4.27
C GLU A 26 1.68 -5.02 -4.18
N PHE A 27 0.91 -5.60 -5.11
CA PHE A 27 -0.56 -5.55 -5.08
C PHE A 27 -1.11 -6.19 -3.80
N ILE A 28 -0.70 -7.43 -3.49
CA ILE A 28 -1.18 -8.18 -2.32
C ILE A 28 -0.74 -7.50 -1.02
N SER A 29 0.53 -7.10 -0.92
CA SER A 29 1.05 -6.39 0.25
C SER A 29 0.33 -5.08 0.50
N THR A 30 0.08 -4.28 -0.54
CA THR A 30 -0.64 -3.00 -0.40
C THR A 30 -2.11 -3.23 -0.04
N LEU A 31 -2.74 -4.27 -0.60
CA LEU A 31 -4.09 -4.66 -0.21
C LEU A 31 -4.16 -4.99 1.28
N ILE A 32 -3.26 -5.83 1.80
CA ILE A 32 -3.21 -6.19 3.23
C ILE A 32 -3.03 -4.95 4.10
N PHE A 33 -2.04 -4.11 3.75
CA PHE A 33 -1.73 -2.88 4.49
C PHE A 33 -2.93 -1.94 4.58
N VAL A 34 -3.53 -1.61 3.43
CA VAL A 34 -4.66 -0.66 3.36
C VAL A 34 -5.92 -1.23 3.99
N PHE A 35 -6.19 -2.53 3.79
CA PHE A 35 -7.37 -3.19 4.35
C PHE A 35 -7.34 -3.15 5.88
N ALA A 36 -6.22 -3.55 6.50
CA ALA A 36 -6.08 -3.55 7.95
C ALA A 36 -6.00 -2.13 8.53
N GLY A 37 -5.20 -1.25 7.91
CA GLY A 37 -5.04 0.14 8.33
C GLY A 37 -6.36 0.92 8.29
N SER A 38 -7.00 0.98 7.13
CA SER A 38 -8.28 1.70 6.96
C SER A 38 -9.43 1.00 7.69
N GLY A 39 -9.41 -0.34 7.72
CA GLY A 39 -10.38 -1.16 8.47
C GLY A 39 -10.40 -0.84 9.96
N SER A 40 -9.26 -0.50 10.56
CA SER A 40 -9.20 -0.10 11.97
C SER A 40 -9.99 1.18 12.27
N GLY A 41 -9.93 2.18 11.40
CA GLY A 41 -10.71 3.41 11.54
C GLY A 41 -12.21 3.17 11.38
N ILE A 42 -12.60 2.34 10.41
CA ILE A 42 -14.00 1.95 10.22
C ILE A 42 -14.52 1.18 11.43
N ALA A 43 -13.71 0.27 11.98
CA ALA A 43 -14.05 -0.48 13.18
C ALA A 43 -14.21 0.45 14.39
N PHE A 44 -13.30 1.41 14.57
CA PHE A 44 -13.41 2.42 15.63
C PHE A 44 -14.71 3.21 15.52
N ASN A 45 -15.01 3.78 14.34
CA ASN A 45 -16.24 4.53 14.09
C ASN A 45 -17.49 3.68 14.37
N LYS A 46 -17.46 2.38 14.02
CA LYS A 46 -18.59 1.48 14.29
C LYS A 46 -18.77 1.21 15.79
N LEU A 47 -17.67 1.04 16.53
CA LEU A 47 -17.69 0.76 17.97
C LEU A 47 -18.09 1.98 18.80
N THR A 48 -17.84 3.20 18.29
CA THR A 48 -18.13 4.47 18.99
C THR A 48 -19.38 5.17 18.48
N ASP A 49 -20.14 4.55 17.57
CA ASP A 49 -21.28 5.16 16.88
C ASP A 49 -20.96 6.52 16.23
N ASN A 50 -19.85 6.56 15.49
CA ASN A 50 -19.26 7.76 14.88
C ASN A 50 -18.91 8.86 15.89
N GLY A 51 -18.57 8.47 17.12
CA GLY A 51 -18.03 9.37 18.13
C GLY A 51 -16.71 10.01 17.70
N VAL A 52 -16.35 11.11 18.38
CA VAL A 52 -15.11 11.86 18.08
C VAL A 52 -13.86 10.99 18.24
N THR A 53 -12.82 11.28 17.45
CA THR A 53 -11.53 10.62 17.57
C THR A 53 -10.95 10.82 18.97
N THR A 54 -10.67 9.72 19.65
CA THR A 54 -10.06 9.72 20.99
C THR A 54 -8.60 9.27 20.92
N PRO A 55 -7.79 9.51 21.96
CA PRO A 55 -6.44 8.95 22.04
C PRO A 55 -6.40 7.42 21.86
N ALA A 56 -7.41 6.71 22.35
CA ALA A 56 -7.52 5.26 22.16
C ALA A 56 -7.75 4.89 20.68
N GLY A 57 -8.58 5.65 19.96
CA GLY A 57 -8.78 5.47 18.52
C GLY A 57 -7.50 5.73 17.72
N LEU A 58 -6.74 6.76 18.08
CA LEU A 58 -5.46 7.07 17.45
C LEU A 58 -4.43 5.96 17.67
N ILE A 59 -4.32 5.45 18.91
CA ILE A 59 -3.42 4.33 19.24
C ILE A 59 -3.82 3.06 18.47
N SER A 60 -5.12 2.75 18.40
CA SER A 60 -5.63 1.61 17.64
C SER A 60 -5.26 1.69 16.16
N ALA A 61 -5.50 2.85 15.54
CA ALA A 61 -5.13 3.08 14.14
C ALA A 61 -3.62 2.98 13.91
N ALA A 62 -2.81 3.58 14.78
CA ALA A 62 -1.36 3.56 14.67
C ALA A 62 -0.79 2.13 14.75
N ILE A 63 -1.25 1.34 15.73
CA ILE A 63 -0.81 -0.06 15.90
C ILE A 63 -1.25 -0.93 14.72
N ALA A 64 -2.50 -0.76 14.26
CA ALA A 64 -3.01 -1.50 13.10
C ALA A 64 -2.18 -1.22 11.84
N HIS A 65 -1.87 0.05 11.55
CA HIS A 65 -1.02 0.41 10.41
C HIS A 65 0.40 -0.12 10.57
N ALA A 66 1.00 -0.02 11.76
CA ALA A 66 2.35 -0.47 12.01
C ALA A 66 2.51 -1.97 11.79
N PHE A 67 1.64 -2.80 12.38
CA PHE A 67 1.70 -4.24 12.20
C PHE A 67 1.30 -4.68 10.80
N ALA A 68 0.29 -4.03 10.19
CA ALA A 68 -0.10 -4.34 8.82
C ALA A 68 1.03 -4.03 7.84
N LEU A 69 1.71 -2.89 7.99
CA LEU A 69 2.87 -2.53 7.17
C LEU A 69 4.03 -3.49 7.41
N PHE A 70 4.34 -3.82 8.67
CA PHE A 70 5.38 -4.78 9.00
C PHE A 70 5.16 -6.12 8.29
N VAL A 71 3.95 -6.68 8.37
CA VAL A 71 3.60 -7.94 7.69
C VAL A 71 3.66 -7.77 6.18
N ALA A 72 3.06 -6.71 5.62
CA ALA A 72 3.02 -6.45 4.20
C ALA A 72 4.43 -6.33 3.57
N VAL A 73 5.35 -5.66 4.26
CA VAL A 73 6.76 -5.58 3.86
C VAL A 73 7.42 -6.95 4.00
N ALA A 74 7.25 -7.64 5.12
CA ALA A 74 7.91 -8.93 5.38
C ALA A 74 7.53 -10.00 4.34
N VAL A 75 6.27 -10.09 3.94
CA VAL A 75 5.82 -11.06 2.93
C VAL A 75 6.26 -10.69 1.51
N GLY A 76 6.46 -9.40 1.23
CA GLY A 76 6.91 -8.89 -0.08
C GLY A 76 8.44 -8.79 -0.21
N ALA A 77 9.19 -8.80 0.90
CA ALA A 77 10.62 -8.44 0.94
C ALA A 77 11.47 -9.25 -0.05
N ASN A 78 11.31 -10.58 -0.09
CA ASN A 78 12.10 -11.46 -0.95
C ASN A 78 11.55 -11.62 -2.38
N ILE A 79 10.48 -10.90 -2.73
CA ILE A 79 9.82 -11.00 -4.04
C ILE A 79 9.90 -9.66 -4.79
N SER A 80 9.46 -8.58 -4.14
CA SER A 80 9.42 -7.23 -4.72
C SER A 80 10.39 -6.25 -4.04
N GLY A 81 10.94 -6.60 -2.88
CA GLY A 81 11.59 -5.65 -1.97
C GLY A 81 10.62 -5.03 -0.95
N GLY A 82 9.33 -5.34 -1.04
CA GLY A 82 8.31 -4.94 -0.07
C GLY A 82 8.18 -3.42 0.06
N HIS A 83 7.97 -2.70 -1.06
CA HIS A 83 7.85 -1.25 -1.03
C HIS A 83 6.50 -0.81 -0.46
N VAL A 84 5.41 -1.42 -0.92
CA VAL A 84 4.02 -1.24 -0.43
C VAL A 84 3.50 0.21 -0.56
N ASN A 85 4.30 1.10 -1.15
CA ASN A 85 4.09 2.54 -1.09
C ASN A 85 4.74 3.22 -2.31
N PRO A 86 3.98 4.05 -3.06
CA PRO A 86 4.52 4.78 -4.20
C PRO A 86 5.68 5.71 -3.84
N ALA A 87 5.65 6.36 -2.68
CA ALA A 87 6.73 7.25 -2.22
C ALA A 87 8.01 6.48 -1.89
N VAL A 88 7.90 5.28 -1.30
CA VAL A 88 9.04 4.39 -1.05
C VAL A 88 9.64 3.93 -2.37
N THR A 89 8.78 3.56 -3.32
CA THR A 89 9.21 3.17 -4.68
C THR A 89 9.90 4.31 -5.42
N PHE A 90 9.38 5.53 -5.28
CA PHE A 90 10.02 6.72 -5.84
C PHE A 90 11.39 6.98 -5.20
N GLY A 91 11.50 6.88 -3.87
CA GLY A 91 12.79 7.00 -3.18
C GLY A 91 13.80 5.94 -3.61
N ALA A 92 13.35 4.69 -3.78
CA ALA A 92 14.17 3.60 -4.30
C ALA A 92 14.65 3.90 -5.74
N PHE A 93 13.79 4.46 -6.58
CA PHE A 93 14.12 4.85 -7.96
C PHE A 93 15.16 5.97 -8.00
N VAL A 94 14.93 7.05 -7.26
CA VAL A 94 15.89 8.17 -7.13
C VAL A 94 17.22 7.69 -6.54
N GLY A 95 17.19 6.69 -5.67
CA GLY A 95 18.38 6.04 -5.11
C GLY A 95 19.06 5.02 -6.03
N GLY A 96 18.54 4.76 -7.23
CA GLY A 96 19.10 3.80 -8.19
C GLY A 96 18.89 2.32 -7.83
N ASN A 97 17.91 2.00 -6.98
CA ASN A 97 17.61 0.63 -6.50
C ASN A 97 16.51 -0.08 -7.30
N ILE A 98 15.82 0.64 -8.19
CA ILE A 98 14.78 0.10 -9.08
C ILE A 98 14.78 0.93 -10.37
N THR A 99 14.42 0.32 -11.50
CA THR A 99 14.26 1.04 -12.78
C THR A 99 12.96 1.83 -12.80
N LEU A 100 12.86 2.87 -13.64
CA LEU A 100 11.63 3.65 -13.80
C LEU A 100 10.46 2.77 -14.24
N LEU A 101 10.66 1.91 -15.23
CA LEU A 101 9.61 1.04 -15.76
C LEU A 101 9.08 0.06 -14.71
N ARG A 102 9.96 -0.57 -13.93
CA ARG A 102 9.56 -1.44 -12.82
C ARG A 102 8.90 -0.64 -11.69
N GLY A 103 9.37 0.58 -11.43
CA GLY A 103 8.73 1.51 -10.50
C GLY A 103 7.30 1.88 -10.88
N ILE A 104 7.03 2.14 -12.16
CA ILE A 104 5.67 2.40 -12.69
C ILE A 104 4.79 1.17 -12.49
N LEU A 105 5.31 -0.03 -12.77
CA LEU A 105 4.57 -1.28 -12.56
C LEU A 105 4.19 -1.45 -11.08
N TYR A 106 5.11 -1.13 -10.16
CA TYR A 106 4.84 -1.14 -8.71
C TYR A 106 3.77 -0.11 -8.32
N TRP A 107 3.82 1.12 -8.85
CA TRP A 107 2.80 2.13 -8.59
C TRP A 107 1.41 1.68 -9.03
N ILE A 108 1.29 1.10 -10.23
CA ILE A 108 0.02 0.54 -10.71
C ILE A 108 -0.48 -0.54 -9.77
N ALA A 109 0.40 -1.49 -9.39
CA ALA A 109 0.05 -2.57 -8.47
C ALA A 109 -0.38 -2.05 -7.08
N GLN A 110 0.34 -1.09 -6.51
CA GLN A 110 0.04 -0.48 -5.21
C GLN A 110 -1.29 0.27 -5.23
N LEU A 111 -1.54 1.09 -6.26
CA LEU A 111 -2.79 1.83 -6.41
C LEU A 111 -3.98 0.90 -6.60
N LEU A 112 -3.83 -0.15 -7.41
CA LEU A 112 -4.86 -1.18 -7.58
C LEU A 112 -5.11 -1.95 -6.27
N GLY A 113 -4.05 -2.33 -5.55
CA GLY A 113 -4.16 -3.05 -4.27
C GLY A 113 -4.90 -2.23 -3.22
N SER A 114 -4.56 -0.93 -3.10
CA SER A 114 -5.27 0.02 -2.24
C SER A 114 -6.74 0.19 -2.63
N THR A 115 -7.03 0.33 -3.93
CA THR A 115 -8.40 0.46 -4.45
C THR A 115 -9.24 -0.78 -4.14
N VAL A 116 -8.69 -1.97 -4.40
CA VAL A 116 -9.38 -3.24 -4.10
C VAL A 116 -9.61 -3.40 -2.60
N ALA A 117 -8.65 -3.03 -1.75
CA ALA A 117 -8.85 -3.04 -0.29
C ALA A 117 -10.01 -2.15 0.14
N ALA A 118 -10.12 -0.93 -0.40
CA ALA A 118 -11.22 -0.01 -0.09
C ALA A 118 -12.58 -0.57 -0.56
N LEU A 119 -12.64 -1.17 -1.75
CA LEU A 119 -13.84 -1.82 -2.28
C LEU A 119 -14.27 -3.01 -1.41
N LEU A 120 -13.31 -3.86 -1.02
CA LEU A 120 -13.57 -4.99 -0.13
C LEU A 120 -14.06 -4.52 1.24
N LEU A 121 -13.43 -3.50 1.82
CA LEU A 121 -13.89 -2.90 3.08
C LEU A 121 -15.32 -2.40 2.98
N LYS A 122 -15.67 -1.67 1.91
CA LYS A 122 -17.07 -1.23 1.69
C LYS A 122 -18.03 -2.42 1.65
N PHE A 123 -17.66 -3.48 0.94
CA PHE A 123 -18.50 -4.66 0.79
C PHE A 123 -18.70 -5.38 2.13
N VAL A 124 -17.61 -5.74 2.83
CA VAL A 124 -17.67 -6.55 4.06
C VAL A 124 -18.23 -5.79 5.27
N THR A 125 -18.19 -4.45 5.23
CA THR A 125 -18.77 -3.61 6.28
C THR A 125 -20.23 -3.25 6.04
N GLY A 126 -20.85 -3.74 4.97
CA GLY A 126 -22.24 -3.41 4.64
C GLY A 126 -22.44 -1.94 4.22
N GLY A 127 -21.43 -1.33 3.62
CA GLY A 127 -21.52 0.03 3.09
C GLY A 127 -21.23 1.16 4.09
N LEU A 128 -20.61 0.85 5.24
CA LEU A 128 -20.17 1.88 6.20
C LEU A 128 -19.14 2.85 5.58
N VAL A 129 -18.45 2.43 4.53
CA VAL A 129 -17.46 3.25 3.81
C VAL A 129 -18.13 4.09 2.73
N ARG A 130 -18.02 5.41 2.83
CA ARG A 130 -18.17 6.30 1.68
C ARG A 130 -16.87 6.24 0.88
N ILE A 131 -16.91 5.64 -0.32
CA ILE A 131 -15.79 5.72 -1.25
C ILE A 131 -15.78 7.16 -1.78
N THR A 132 -15.11 8.03 -1.05
CA THR A 132 -14.70 9.32 -1.57
C THR A 132 -13.28 9.12 -2.08
N PHE A 133 -13.04 9.37 -3.36
CA PHE A 133 -11.71 9.32 -3.99
C PHE A 133 -10.74 10.41 -3.44
N LEU A 134 -11.09 11.03 -2.31
CA LEU A 134 -10.41 12.14 -1.69
C LEU A 134 -9.96 11.68 -0.30
N LEU A 135 -8.65 11.48 -0.13
CA LEU A 135 -7.91 11.50 1.14
C LEU A 135 -8.21 10.36 2.13
N ILE A 136 -7.32 9.38 2.34
CA ILE A 136 -6.18 9.50 3.27
C ILE A 136 -6.18 10.86 3.99
N ILE A 137 -6.57 10.86 5.26
CA ILE A 137 -6.84 12.01 6.14
C ILE A 137 -8.34 12.35 6.15
N TYR A 138 -9.13 11.66 6.98
CA TYR A 138 -9.85 12.17 8.16
C TYR A 138 -10.70 11.05 8.76
#